data_AF-A0A085Z999-F1
#
_entry.id   AF-A0A085Z999-F1
#
_cell.length_a   1.000
_cell.length_b   1.000
_cell.length_c   1.000
_cell.angle_alpha   90.00
_cell.angle_beta   90.00
_cell.angle_gamma   90.00
#
_symmetry.space_group_name_H-M   'P 1'
#
loop_
_entity.id
_entity.type
_entity.pdbx_description
1 polymer ?
#
loop_
_entity_poly.entity_id
_entity_poly.type
_entity_poly.pdbx_seq_one_letter_code
_entity_poly.pdbx_strand_id
1 'polypeptide(L)'
;MKKHIITFLFSIFTFLSVTAQAKTNPQLSKLYQNYIAIKSALASDDFKKTSIAAGEFMKTASSINSKSLDEKKLNALKSDAKTISLAKNIEAQRKPFYKLSEVMISIAHENKISDKTIFVQYCPMAKGSWLSNEKQIINPYYGSSMLKCGSVKSEIE
;
A
#
# COMPACT_ATOMS: atom_id res chain seq x y z
N MET A 1 -35.50 -45.45 30.92
CA MET A 1 -34.71 -44.83 32.00
C MET A 1 -33.34 -45.50 32.07
N LYS A 2 -32.29 -44.83 31.59
CA LYS A 2 -30.90 -44.97 32.08
C LYS A 2 -30.04 -43.91 31.38
N LYS A 3 -29.65 -42.91 32.15
CA LYS A 3 -28.75 -41.82 31.78
C LYS A 3 -27.32 -42.34 31.87
N HIS A 4 -26.50 -42.12 30.84
CA HIS A 4 -25.05 -42.23 30.96
C HIS A 4 -24.45 -40.86 30.62
N ILE A 5 -24.07 -40.16 31.68
CA ILE A 5 -23.28 -38.94 31.65
C ILE A 5 -21.83 -39.39 31.49
N ILE A 6 -21.20 -39.07 30.36
CA ILE A 6 -19.77 -39.25 30.14
C ILE A 6 -19.14 -37.86 30.29
N THR A 7 -18.54 -37.62 31.45
CA THR A 7 -17.76 -36.41 31.74
C THR A 7 -16.36 -36.60 31.17
N PHE A 8 -16.04 -35.89 30.07
CA PHE A 8 -14.69 -35.86 29.50
C PHE A 8 -13.99 -34.58 29.98
N LEU A 9 -13.07 -34.71 30.94
CA LEU A 9 -12.17 -33.65 31.38
C LEU A 9 -11.03 -33.52 30.36
N PHE A 10 -11.17 -32.60 29.39
CA PHE A 10 -10.06 -32.18 28.54
C PHE A 10 -9.24 -31.11 29.27
N SER A 11 -8.04 -31.49 29.70
CA SER A 11 -7.03 -30.55 30.22
C SER A 11 -6.58 -29.62 29.09
N ILE A 12 -6.88 -28.33 29.22
CA ILE A 12 -6.48 -27.29 28.28
C ILE A 12 -5.03 -26.88 28.60
N PHE A 13 -4.08 -27.39 27.84
CA PHE A 13 -2.74 -26.81 27.76
C PHE A 13 -2.78 -25.66 26.73
N THR A 14 -3.04 -24.45 27.20
CA THR A 14 -2.86 -23.25 26.36
C THR A 14 -1.37 -22.93 26.26
N PHE A 15 -0.74 -23.35 25.16
CA PHE A 15 0.54 -22.81 24.72
C PHE A 15 0.33 -21.35 24.30
N LEU A 16 0.73 -20.40 25.15
CA LEU A 16 0.87 -18.99 24.78
C LEU A 16 2.15 -18.84 23.96
N SER A 17 2.06 -19.06 22.65
CA SER A 17 3.09 -18.65 21.71
C SER A 17 3.04 -17.12 21.58
N VAL A 18 3.82 -16.41 22.39
CA VAL A 18 4.07 -14.99 22.20
C VAL A 18 4.99 -14.85 21.00
N THR A 19 4.41 -14.71 19.81
CA THR A 19 5.17 -14.24 18.64
C THR A 19 5.45 -12.76 18.85
N ALA A 20 6.72 -12.36 18.78
CA ALA A 20 7.10 -10.95 18.75
C ALA A 20 6.58 -10.34 17.44
N GLN A 21 5.36 -9.82 17.45
CA GLN A 21 4.79 -9.19 16.27
C GLN A 21 5.59 -7.90 16.01
N ALA A 22 6.27 -7.85 14.86
CA ALA A 22 6.98 -6.65 14.44
C ALA A 22 5.99 -5.47 14.45
N LYS A 23 6.31 -4.45 15.25
CA LYS A 23 5.47 -3.25 15.38
C LYS A 23 5.61 -2.42 14.12
N THR A 24 4.49 -2.04 13.52
CA THR A 24 4.44 -1.20 12.32
C THR A 24 5.16 0.14 12.58
N ASN A 25 6.08 0.52 11.69
CA ASN A 25 6.79 1.79 11.81
C ASN A 25 5.80 2.94 11.50
N PRO A 26 5.53 3.88 12.44
CA PRO A 26 4.55 4.94 12.24
C PRO A 26 4.86 5.84 11.02
N GLN A 27 6.13 6.08 10.73
CA GLN A 27 6.53 6.89 9.58
C GLN A 27 6.23 6.17 8.26
N LEU A 28 6.46 4.85 8.20
CA LEU A 28 6.18 4.05 7.01
C LEU A 28 4.68 3.86 6.80
N SER A 29 3.92 3.70 7.89
CA SER A 29 2.46 3.70 7.83
C SER A 29 1.93 5.02 7.29
N LYS A 30 2.44 6.17 7.76
CA LYS A 30 2.05 7.47 7.23
C LYS A 30 2.42 7.64 5.75
N LEU A 31 3.60 7.19 5.36
CA LEU A 31 4.04 7.19 3.95
C LEU A 31 3.09 6.36 3.08
N TYR A 32 2.72 5.17 3.55
CA TYR A 32 1.75 4.29 2.87
C TYR A 32 0.36 4.92 2.75
N GLN A 33 -0.15 5.58 3.79
CA GLN A 33 -1.44 6.29 3.69
C GLN A 33 -1.41 7.42 2.65
N ASN A 34 -0.30 8.16 2.58
CA ASN A 34 -0.13 9.19 1.55
C ASN A 34 -0.04 8.58 0.13
N TYR A 35 0.59 7.41 -0.03
CA TYR A 35 0.59 6.66 -1.28
C TYR A 35 -0.85 6.30 -1.71
N ILE A 36 -1.66 5.79 -0.79
CA ILE A 36 -3.07 5.45 -1.06
C ILE A 36 -3.88 6.71 -1.45
N ALA A 37 -3.56 7.88 -0.90
CA ALA A 37 -4.17 9.13 -1.30
C ALA A 37 -3.84 9.51 -2.77
N ILE A 38 -2.58 9.35 -3.19
CA ILE A 38 -2.18 9.54 -4.61
C ILE A 38 -2.94 8.56 -5.51
N LYS A 39 -2.91 7.26 -5.16
CA LYS A 39 -3.60 6.19 -5.90
C LYS A 39 -5.09 6.50 -6.09
N SER A 40 -5.75 6.95 -5.03
CA SER A 40 -7.19 7.23 -5.05
C SER A 40 -7.52 8.47 -5.87
N ALA A 41 -6.70 9.52 -5.78
CA ALA A 41 -6.87 10.74 -6.59
C ALA A 41 -6.67 10.48 -8.09
N LEU A 42 -5.67 9.66 -8.44
CA LEU A 42 -5.43 9.21 -9.82
C LEU A 42 -6.58 8.37 -10.38
N ALA A 43 -7.17 7.51 -9.55
CA ALA A 43 -8.32 6.70 -9.94
C ALA A 43 -9.60 7.52 -10.15
N SER A 44 -9.73 8.67 -9.49
CA SER A 44 -10.83 9.61 -9.68
C SER A 44 -10.54 10.70 -10.74
N ASP A 45 -9.46 10.58 -11.51
CA ASP A 45 -9.03 11.59 -12.50
C ASP A 45 -8.82 13.00 -11.91
N ASP A 46 -8.57 13.11 -10.61
CA ASP A 46 -8.44 14.40 -9.93
C ASP A 46 -6.99 14.88 -9.95
N PHE A 47 -6.67 15.64 -11.00
CA PHE A 47 -5.34 16.21 -11.22
C PHE A 47 -4.85 17.04 -10.02
N LYS A 48 -5.69 17.93 -9.48
CA LYS A 48 -5.28 18.86 -8.42
C LYS A 48 -5.04 18.12 -7.12
N LYS A 49 -5.94 17.21 -6.75
CA LYS A 49 -5.82 16.39 -5.54
C LYS A 49 -4.61 15.45 -5.64
N THR A 50 -4.33 14.92 -6.83
CA THR A 50 -3.13 14.11 -7.07
C THR A 50 -1.85 14.92 -6.81
N SER A 51 -1.77 16.16 -7.31
CA SER A 51 -0.60 17.01 -7.07
C SER A 51 -0.38 17.33 -5.59
N ILE A 52 -1.47 17.58 -4.85
CA ILE A 52 -1.44 17.86 -3.42
C ILE A 52 -1.00 16.61 -2.64
N ALA A 53 -1.62 15.45 -2.91
CA ALA A 53 -1.29 14.20 -2.24
C ALA A 53 0.18 13.79 -2.47
N ALA A 54 0.70 14.02 -3.68
CA ALA A 54 2.11 13.76 -4.00
C ALA A 54 3.05 14.71 -3.24
N GLY A 55 2.66 15.97 -3.04
CA GLY A 55 3.39 16.91 -2.18
C GLY A 55 3.48 16.43 -0.72
N GLU A 56 2.37 15.95 -0.16
CA GLU A 56 2.33 15.41 1.21
C GLU A 56 3.13 14.11 1.37
N PHE A 57 3.08 13.25 0.35
CA PHE A 57 3.93 12.07 0.26
C PHE A 57 5.41 12.45 0.28
N MET A 58 5.82 13.42 -0.55
CA MET A 58 7.22 13.88 -0.63
C MET A 58 7.70 14.48 0.70
N LYS A 59 6.87 15.26 1.40
CA LYS A 59 7.18 15.79 2.74
C LYS A 59 7.43 14.65 3.73
N THR A 60 6.55 13.65 3.73
CA THR A 60 6.69 12.48 4.62
C THR A 60 7.93 11.68 4.30
N ALA A 61 8.20 11.40 3.01
CA ALA A 61 9.41 10.73 2.55
C ALA A 61 10.69 11.47 2.96
N SER A 62 10.63 12.81 3.03
CA SER A 62 11.76 13.65 3.47
C SER A 62 12.03 13.59 4.97
N SER A 63 11.05 13.19 5.78
CA SER A 63 11.19 13.02 7.23
C SER A 63 11.70 11.64 7.67
N ILE A 64 11.74 10.68 6.75
CA ILE A 64 12.21 9.33 7.02
C ILE A 64 13.74 9.30 6.93
N ASN A 65 14.38 8.78 7.97
CA ASN A 65 15.83 8.60 8.00
C ASN A 65 16.26 7.31 7.27
N SER A 66 17.52 7.27 6.83
CA SER A 66 18.10 6.14 6.10
C SER A 66 18.27 4.86 6.94
N LYS A 67 18.12 4.93 8.27
CA LYS A 67 18.08 3.73 9.13
C LYS A 67 16.75 2.98 9.00
N SER A 68 15.68 3.66 8.59
CA SER A 68 14.34 3.10 8.46
C SER A 68 14.02 2.61 7.05
N LEU A 69 14.63 3.22 6.03
CA LEU A 69 14.52 2.80 4.64
C LEU A 69 15.82 3.09 3.90
N ASP A 70 16.15 2.23 2.95
CA ASP A 70 17.27 2.45 2.03
C ASP A 70 17.20 3.84 1.36
N GLU A 71 18.35 4.52 1.32
CA GLU A 71 18.45 5.89 0.82
C GLU A 71 18.11 5.98 -0.67
N LYS A 72 18.50 4.99 -1.47
CA LYS A 72 18.20 4.96 -2.90
C LYS A 72 16.69 4.86 -3.13
N LYS A 73 15.97 4.04 -2.35
CA LYS A 73 14.50 3.99 -2.37
C LYS A 73 13.88 5.31 -1.96
N LEU A 74 14.34 5.93 -0.88
CA LEU A 74 13.84 7.24 -0.44
C LEU A 74 14.02 8.31 -1.51
N ASN A 75 15.18 8.34 -2.18
CA ASN A 75 15.46 9.30 -3.24
C ASN A 75 14.59 9.06 -4.48
N ALA A 76 14.38 7.80 -4.87
CA ALA A 76 13.46 7.44 -5.95
C ALA A 76 12.03 7.91 -5.65
N LEU A 77 11.51 7.59 -4.45
CA LEU A 77 10.20 8.01 -3.99
C LEU A 77 10.01 9.53 -4.01
N LYS A 78 10.99 10.30 -3.52
CA LYS A 78 10.95 11.76 -3.53
C LYS A 78 10.94 12.32 -4.95
N SER A 79 11.77 11.77 -5.84
CA SER A 79 11.88 12.21 -7.23
C SER A 79 10.58 11.98 -8.00
N ASP A 80 10.00 10.79 -7.90
CA ASP A 80 8.74 10.46 -8.58
C ASP A 80 7.58 11.27 -8.01
N ALA A 81 7.49 11.42 -6.69
CA ALA A 81 6.45 12.24 -6.05
C ALA A 81 6.55 13.72 -6.43
N LYS A 82 7.77 14.27 -6.51
CA LYS A 82 8.00 15.63 -7.03
C LYS A 82 7.52 15.76 -8.47
N THR A 83 7.82 14.77 -9.31
CA THR A 83 7.39 14.76 -10.71
C THR A 83 5.86 14.71 -10.83
N ILE A 84 5.18 13.89 -10.02
CA ILE A 84 3.71 13.86 -9.94
C ILE A 84 3.17 15.22 -9.51
N SER A 85 3.74 15.83 -8.45
CA SER A 85 3.25 17.09 -7.90
C SER A 85 3.32 18.25 -8.91
N LEU A 86 4.40 18.30 -9.70
CA LEU A 86 4.69 19.37 -10.67
C LEU A 86 4.13 19.11 -12.07
N ALA A 87 3.56 17.93 -12.33
CA ALA A 87 2.99 17.57 -13.62
C ALA A 87 1.89 18.56 -14.04
N LYS A 88 1.63 18.64 -15.36
CA LYS A 88 0.70 19.61 -15.95
C LYS A 88 -0.67 19.03 -16.30
N ASN A 89 -0.82 17.71 -16.25
CA ASN A 89 -2.06 17.00 -16.50
C ASN A 89 -2.02 15.60 -15.84
N ILE A 90 -3.17 14.93 -15.81
CA ILE A 90 -3.35 13.63 -15.15
C ILE A 90 -2.53 12.52 -15.83
N GLU A 91 -2.36 12.57 -17.14
CA GLU A 91 -1.55 11.62 -17.90
C GLU A 91 -0.07 11.72 -17.50
N ALA A 92 0.43 12.94 -17.35
CA ALA A 92 1.79 13.19 -16.88
C ALA A 92 2.00 12.80 -15.41
N GLN A 93 0.96 12.79 -14.58
CA GLN A 93 1.01 12.27 -13.21
C GLN A 93 1.09 10.74 -13.16
N ARG A 94 0.37 10.06 -14.06
CA ARG A 94 0.33 8.59 -14.10
C ARG A 94 1.68 7.98 -14.42
N LYS A 95 2.47 8.58 -15.32
CA LYS A 95 3.78 8.05 -15.74
C LYS A 95 4.75 7.79 -14.57
N PRO A 96 5.10 8.78 -13.73
CA PRO A 96 5.95 8.55 -12.55
C PRO A 96 5.27 7.68 -11.46
N PHE A 97 3.93 7.62 -11.42
CA PHE A 97 3.23 6.78 -10.44
C PHE A 97 3.49 5.27 -10.63
N TYR A 98 3.84 4.81 -11.84
CA TYR A 98 4.28 3.43 -12.06
C TYR A 98 5.52 3.10 -11.22
N LYS A 99 6.58 3.90 -11.37
CA LYS A 99 7.85 3.72 -10.66
C LYS A 99 7.67 3.88 -9.15
N LEU A 100 6.90 4.89 -8.74
CA LEU A 100 6.56 5.10 -7.35
C LEU A 100 5.83 3.89 -6.73
N SER A 101 4.94 3.25 -7.49
CA SER A 101 4.25 2.03 -7.06
C SER A 101 5.18 0.83 -6.96
N GLU A 102 6.08 0.63 -7.92
CA GLU A 102 7.08 -0.46 -7.86
C GLU A 102 7.95 -0.36 -6.60
N VAL A 103 8.43 0.84 -6.29
CA VAL A 103 9.24 1.07 -5.08
C VAL A 103 8.42 0.85 -3.81
N MET A 104 7.17 1.34 -3.76
CA MET A 104 6.30 1.12 -2.60
C MET A 104 5.93 -0.35 -2.41
N ILE A 105 5.72 -1.12 -3.48
CA ILE A 105 5.50 -2.57 -3.40
C ILE A 105 6.72 -3.27 -2.81
N SER A 106 7.93 -2.93 -3.28
CA SER A 106 9.16 -3.46 -2.71
C SER A 106 9.31 -3.11 -1.22
N ILE A 107 8.99 -1.87 -0.82
CA ILE A 107 9.01 -1.46 0.60
C ILE A 107 8.01 -2.27 1.43
N ALA A 108 6.80 -2.50 0.91
CA ALA A 108 5.76 -3.25 1.61
C ALA A 108 6.15 -4.72 1.84
N HIS A 109 6.92 -5.33 0.94
CA HIS A 109 7.42 -6.69 1.12
C HIS A 109 8.56 -6.79 2.15
N GLU A 110 9.34 -5.72 2.32
CA GLU A 110 10.50 -5.71 3.20
C GLU A 110 10.19 -5.16 4.60
N ASN A 111 9.09 -4.42 4.74
CA ASN A 111 8.76 -3.69 5.96
C ASN A 111 7.27 -3.83 6.28
N LYS A 112 6.96 -3.99 7.57
CA LYS A 112 5.57 -3.86 8.02
C LYS A 112 5.15 -2.39 7.99
N ILE A 113 4.37 -2.03 6.96
CA ILE A 113 3.88 -0.66 6.73
C ILE A 113 2.39 -0.48 7.05
N SER A 114 1.68 -1.56 7.40
CA SER A 114 0.27 -1.56 7.78
C SER A 114 0.01 -2.68 8.79
N ASP A 115 -0.97 -2.50 9.67
CA ASP A 115 -1.50 -3.58 10.52
C ASP A 115 -2.68 -4.33 9.86
N LYS A 116 -3.09 -3.88 8.67
CA LYS A 116 -4.13 -4.49 7.85
C LYS A 116 -3.50 -5.05 6.58
N THR A 117 -4.11 -6.11 6.04
CA THR A 117 -3.76 -6.69 4.74
C THR A 117 -3.69 -5.64 3.65
N ILE A 118 -2.60 -5.67 2.88
CA ILE A 118 -2.38 -4.85 1.69
C ILE A 118 -2.52 -5.75 0.46
N PHE A 119 -3.31 -5.31 -0.50
CA PHE A 119 -3.48 -6.02 -1.77
C PHE A 119 -2.54 -5.44 -2.83
N VAL A 120 -1.74 -6.29 -3.46
CA VAL A 120 -1.03 -5.94 -4.69
C VAL A 120 -1.97 -6.22 -5.86
N GLN A 121 -2.39 -5.16 -6.54
CA GLN A 121 -3.28 -5.23 -7.69
C GLN A 121 -2.50 -4.92 -8.98
N TYR A 122 -2.98 -5.43 -10.11
CA TYR A 122 -2.30 -5.33 -11.40
C TYR A 122 -3.27 -5.05 -12.54
N CYS A 123 -2.86 -4.20 -13.47
CA CYS A 123 -3.59 -3.91 -14.71
C CYS A 123 -2.80 -4.44 -15.92
N PRO A 124 -3.36 -5.40 -16.69
CA PRO A 124 -2.65 -6.00 -17.82
C PRO A 124 -2.41 -5.05 -18.99
N MET A 125 -3.27 -4.04 -19.18
CA MET A 125 -3.11 -3.05 -20.26
C MET A 125 -2.00 -2.05 -19.96
N ALA A 126 -1.96 -1.58 -18.71
CA ALA A 126 -0.93 -0.71 -18.18
C ALA A 126 0.42 -1.43 -18.00
N LYS A 127 0.38 -2.76 -17.83
CA LYS A 127 1.51 -3.59 -17.38
C LYS A 127 2.12 -3.07 -16.06
N GLY A 128 1.28 -2.59 -15.14
CA GLY A 128 1.69 -2.00 -13.86
C GLY A 128 0.94 -2.57 -12.67
N SER A 129 1.61 -2.58 -11.52
CA SER A 129 1.07 -3.00 -10.22
C SER A 129 0.98 -1.84 -9.23
N TRP A 130 -0.02 -1.85 -8.36
CA TRP A 130 -0.20 -0.88 -7.28
C TRP A 130 -0.63 -1.55 -5.97
N LEU A 131 -0.46 -0.85 -4.84
CA LEU A 131 -0.97 -1.29 -3.55
C LEU A 131 -2.39 -0.76 -3.29
N SER A 132 -3.22 -1.54 -2.61
CA SER A 132 -4.59 -1.19 -2.24
C SER A 132 -4.91 -1.65 -0.81
N ASN A 133 -5.75 -0.88 -0.11
CA ASN A 133 -6.33 -1.28 1.18
C ASN A 133 -7.52 -2.23 1.02
N GLU A 134 -8.03 -2.38 -0.19
CA GLU A 134 -9.27 -3.11 -0.49
C GLU A 134 -9.04 -4.10 -1.61
N LYS A 135 -9.76 -5.23 -1.55
CA LYS A 135 -9.77 -6.26 -2.60
C LYS A 135 -10.43 -5.76 -3.89
N GLN A 136 -11.34 -4.78 -3.80
CA GLN A 136 -11.98 -4.16 -4.96
C GLN A 136 -10.94 -3.48 -5.87
N ILE A 137 -11.03 -3.74 -7.17
CA ILE A 137 -10.17 -3.11 -8.18
C ILE A 137 -10.64 -1.69 -8.43
N ILE A 138 -9.75 -0.73 -8.17
CA ILE A 138 -9.91 0.70 -8.44
C ILE A 138 -8.60 1.16 -9.10
N ASN A 139 -8.61 1.21 -10.43
CA ASN A 139 -7.41 1.33 -11.28
C ASN A 139 -6.91 2.79 -11.38
N PRO A 140 -5.72 3.11 -10.85
CA PRO A 140 -5.16 4.47 -10.90
C PRO A 140 -4.58 4.85 -12.28
N TYR A 141 -4.26 3.88 -13.13
CA TYR A 141 -3.58 4.11 -14.41
C TYR A 141 -4.50 4.57 -15.53
N TYR A 142 -5.79 4.27 -15.42
CA TYR A 142 -6.79 4.66 -16.42
C TYR A 142 -7.98 5.43 -15.83
N GLY A 143 -8.06 5.56 -14.50
CA GLY A 143 -9.10 6.34 -13.85
C GLY A 143 -10.50 5.86 -14.19
N SER A 144 -11.43 6.80 -14.36
CA SER A 144 -12.84 6.51 -14.69
C SER A 144 -13.01 5.67 -15.96
N SER A 145 -12.11 5.84 -16.95
CA SER A 145 -12.18 5.11 -18.23
C SER A 145 -12.07 3.60 -18.09
N MET A 146 -11.34 3.10 -17.08
CA MET A 146 -11.19 1.64 -16.84
C MET A 146 -11.08 1.32 -15.34
N LEU A 147 -11.93 1.94 -14.53
CA LEU A 147 -11.81 1.92 -13.06
C LEU A 147 -11.76 0.51 -12.47
N LYS A 148 -12.49 -0.43 -13.07
CA LYS A 148 -12.59 -1.84 -12.63
C LYS A 148 -11.61 -2.79 -13.34
N CYS A 149 -10.76 -2.29 -14.24
CA CYS A 149 -9.82 -3.12 -14.99
C CYS A 149 -8.61 -3.50 -14.13
N GLY A 150 -8.44 -4.79 -13.87
CA GLY A 150 -7.29 -5.32 -13.15
C GLY A 150 -7.60 -6.62 -12.41
N SER A 151 -6.65 -7.06 -11.60
CA SER A 151 -6.76 -8.28 -10.78
C SER A 151 -5.90 -8.13 -9.52
N VAL A 152 -6.28 -8.79 -8.43
CA VAL A 152 -5.41 -8.98 -7.27
C VAL A 152 -4.36 -10.03 -7.63
N LYS A 153 -3.09 -9.76 -7.33
CA LYS A 153 -1.96 -10.66 -7.59
C LYS A 153 -1.41 -11.31 -6.32
N SER A 154 -1.38 -10.56 -5.24
CA SER A 154 -0.93 -11.06 -3.94
C SER A 154 -1.48 -10.21 -2.81
N GLU A 155 -1.35 -10.72 -1.59
CA GLU A 155 -1.70 -10.08 -0.33
C GLU A 155 -0.43 -10.01 0.54
N ILE A 156 -0.27 -8.93 1.29
CA ILE A 156 0.83 -8.69 2.23
C ILE A 156 0.22 -8.42 3.61
N GLU A 157 0.67 -9.14 4.63
CA GLU A 157 0.19 -9.06 6.02
C GLU A 157 1.22 -8.47 6.99
#